data_AF-A0A527H8T9-F1
#
_entry.id   AF-A0A527H8T9-F1
#
_cell.length_a   1.000
_cell.length_b   1.000
_cell.length_c   1.000
_cell.angle_alpha   90.00
_cell.angle_beta   90.00
_cell.angle_gamma   90.00
#
_symmetry.space_group_name_H-M   'P 1'
#
loop_
_entity.id
_entity.type
_entity.pdbx_description
1 polymer ?
#
loop_
_entity_poly.entity_id
_entity_poly.type
_entity_poly.pdbx_seq_one_letter_code
_entity_poly.pdbx_strand_id
1 'polypeptide(L)'
;ALRMAEILHRLGYVREGHMVAVTRDDLVGQYVGHTAPKTREVIKRAMGGVLFIDEAYYLYKPENERDYGQESIEILLQCMENNRDDLVVILAGYKNKMDRFFDSNPGMR
;
A
#
# COMPACT_ATOMS: atom_id res chain seq x y z
N ALA A 1 -3.22 -4.17 -14.50
CA ALA A 1 -2.79 -3.13 -13.56
C ALA A 1 -2.40 -1.85 -14.29
N LEU A 2 -1.42 -1.82 -15.20
CA LEU A 2 -1.02 -0.61 -15.95
C LEU A 2 -2.18 0.15 -16.64
N ARG A 3 -3.06 -0.57 -17.35
CA ARG A 3 -4.25 0.04 -17.97
C ARG A 3 -5.21 0.71 -16.97
N MET A 4 -5.21 0.28 -15.70
CA MET A 4 -6.08 0.86 -14.68
C MET A 4 -5.62 2.28 -14.33
N ALA A 5 -4.32 2.51 -14.20
CA ALA A 5 -3.77 3.85 -13.92
C ALA A 5 -4.11 4.83 -15.05
N GLU A 6 -3.97 4.41 -16.31
CA GLU A 6 -4.38 5.23 -17.46
C GLU A 6 -5.87 5.57 -17.45
N ILE A 7 -6.74 4.61 -17.09
CA ILE A 7 -8.19 4.84 -17.00
C ILE A 7 -8.50 5.84 -15.89
N LEU A 8 -7.95 5.65 -14.69
CA LEU A 8 -8.16 6.55 -13.55
C LEU A 8 -7.69 7.97 -13.87
N HIS A 9 -6.55 8.10 -14.56
CA HIS A 9 -6.05 9.39 -15.03
C HIS A 9 -6.99 10.05 -16.03
N ARG A 10 -7.46 9.31 -17.05
CA ARG A 10 -8.41 9.83 -18.06
C ARG A 10 -9.75 10.24 -17.46
N LEU A 11 -10.15 9.62 -16.36
CA LEU A 11 -11.35 9.96 -15.60
C LEU A 11 -11.14 11.10 -14.59
N GLY A 12 -9.89 11.59 -14.44
CA GLY A 12 -9.56 12.70 -13.56
C GLY A 12 -9.44 12.34 -12.07
N TYR A 13 -9.36 11.06 -11.72
CA TYR A 13 -9.19 10.61 -10.32
C TYR A 13 -7.74 10.70 -9.83
N VAL A 14 -6.77 10.71 -10.76
CA VAL A 14 -5.34 10.85 -10.45
C VAL A 14 -4.69 11.78 -11.47
N ARG A 15 -3.67 12.52 -11.04
CA ARG A 15 -3.01 13.56 -11.86
C ARG A 15 -2.17 12.98 -13.01
N GLU A 16 -1.64 11.78 -12.85
CA GLU A 16 -0.74 11.09 -13.76
C GLU A 16 -1.19 9.62 -13.96
N GLY A 17 -0.94 9.07 -15.15
CA GLY A 17 -1.33 7.71 -15.51
C GLY A 17 -0.31 6.63 -15.12
N HIS A 18 0.63 6.91 -14.21
CA HIS A 18 1.66 5.95 -13.82
C HIS A 18 1.22 5.04 -12.68
N MET A 19 1.95 3.94 -12.54
CA MET A 19 1.72 2.97 -11.49
C MET A 19 3.05 2.51 -10.91
N VAL A 20 3.14 2.48 -9.59
CA VAL A 20 4.26 1.93 -8.84
C VAL A 20 3.81 0.59 -8.27
N ALA A 21 4.34 -0.51 -8.80
CA ALA A 21 4.09 -1.85 -8.30
C ALA A 21 5.14 -2.25 -7.27
N VAL A 22 4.70 -2.75 -6.12
CA VAL A 22 5.57 -3.13 -5.00
C VAL A 22 5.06 -4.39 -4.31
N THR A 23 5.94 -4.98 -3.52
CA THR A 23 5.65 -6.08 -2.60
C THR A 23 5.97 -5.67 -1.16
N ARG A 24 5.78 -6.59 -0.21
CA ARG A 24 6.20 -6.39 1.18
C ARG A 24 7.67 -5.96 1.29
N ASP A 25 8.56 -6.57 0.51
CA ASP A 25 10.00 -6.34 0.62
C ASP A 25 10.41 -4.94 0.20
N ASP A 26 9.57 -4.22 -0.55
CA ASP A 26 9.78 -2.83 -0.91
C ASP A 26 9.29 -1.86 0.17
N LEU A 27 8.39 -2.29 1.06
CA LEU A 27 7.75 -1.44 2.07
C LEU A 27 8.39 -1.64 3.45
N VAL A 28 8.68 -2.88 3.82
CA VAL A 28 9.15 -3.24 5.16
C VAL A 28 10.68 -3.30 5.21
N GLY A 29 11.26 -2.71 6.24
CA GLY A 29 12.69 -2.74 6.52
C GLY A 29 13.11 -4.03 7.25
N GLN A 30 14.40 -4.37 7.13
CA GLN A 30 14.97 -5.52 7.86
C GLN A 30 15.31 -5.20 9.32
N TYR A 31 15.41 -3.91 9.68
CA TYR A 31 15.83 -3.42 10.98
C TYR A 31 14.85 -2.39 11.54
N VAL A 32 14.85 -2.24 12.87
CA VAL A 32 14.03 -1.25 13.59
C VAL A 32 14.26 0.15 12.99
N GLY A 33 13.17 0.87 12.72
CA GLY A 33 13.20 2.24 12.21
C GLY A 33 13.46 2.39 10.71
N HIS A 34 13.69 1.28 9.98
CA HIS A 34 13.90 1.34 8.53
C HIS A 34 12.59 1.24 7.73
N THR A 35 11.51 0.73 8.32
CA THR A 35 10.24 0.52 7.62
C THR A 35 9.54 1.83 7.29
N ALA A 36 9.40 2.74 8.26
CA ALA A 36 8.77 4.04 8.02
C ALA A 36 9.36 4.85 6.85
N PRO A 37 10.68 5.13 6.78
CA PRO A 37 11.24 5.91 5.68
C PRO A 37 11.09 5.18 4.34
N LYS A 38 11.23 3.85 4.32
CA LYS A 38 11.10 3.04 3.12
C LYS A 38 9.68 3.05 2.55
N THR A 39 8.68 2.85 3.41
CA THR A 39 7.25 2.94 3.06
C THR A 39 6.91 4.34 2.53
N ARG A 40 7.35 5.40 3.22
CA ARG A 40 7.09 6.79 2.80
C ARG A 40 7.70 7.12 1.43
N GLU A 41 8.90 6.63 1.14
CA GLU A 41 9.56 6.87 -0.15
C GLU A 41 8.80 6.18 -1.30
N VAL A 42 8.32 4.94 -1.08
CA VAL A 42 7.47 4.24 -2.05
C VAL A 42 6.17 4.99 -2.30
N ILE A 43 5.48 5.42 -1.23
CA ILE A 43 4.24 6.21 -1.35
C ILE A 43 4.50 7.49 -2.13
N LYS A 44 5.57 8.22 -1.80
CA LYS A 44 5.96 9.46 -2.48
C LYS A 44 6.15 9.27 -3.98
N ARG A 45 6.76 8.16 -4.40
CA ARG A 45 6.92 7.81 -5.83
C ARG A 45 5.58 7.52 -6.52
N ALA A 46 4.58 7.06 -5.78
CA ALA A 46 3.26 6.71 -6.31
C ALA A 46 2.26 7.88 -6.29
N MET A 47 2.56 8.97 -5.56
CA MET A 47 1.73 10.17 -5.53
C MET A 47 1.46 10.70 -6.95
N GLY A 48 0.25 11.19 -7.18
CA GLY A 48 -0.23 11.56 -8.51
C GLY A 48 -0.77 10.39 -9.32
N GLY A 49 -0.55 9.14 -8.91
CA GLY A 49 -0.91 7.95 -9.69
C GLY A 49 -1.42 6.79 -8.82
N VAL A 50 -1.00 5.57 -9.16
CA VAL A 50 -1.47 4.34 -8.51
C VAL A 50 -0.33 3.61 -7.79
N LEU A 51 -0.52 3.27 -6.51
CA LEU A 51 0.31 2.32 -5.78
C LEU A 51 -0.33 0.93 -5.82
N PHE A 52 0.31 -0.02 -6.48
CA PHE A 52 -0.14 -1.41 -6.54
C PHE A 52 0.70 -2.27 -5.59
N ILE A 53 0.07 -2.85 -4.57
CA ILE A 53 0.74 -3.70 -3.58
C ILE A 53 0.32 -5.15 -3.82
N ASP A 54 1.24 -5.94 -4.36
CA ASP A 54 1.02 -7.37 -4.55
C ASP A 54 1.21 -8.15 -3.26
N GLU A 55 0.41 -9.20 -3.10
CA GLU A 55 0.32 -10.04 -1.91
C GLU A 55 0.30 -9.23 -0.60
N ALA A 56 -0.51 -8.17 -0.57
CA ALA A 56 -0.55 -7.17 0.51
C ALA A 56 -0.79 -7.77 1.90
N TYR A 57 -1.48 -8.92 1.96
CA TYR A 57 -1.71 -9.69 3.18
C TYR A 57 -0.41 -10.09 3.92
N TYR A 58 0.75 -10.10 3.25
CA TYR A 58 2.03 -10.32 3.92
C TYR A 58 2.50 -9.15 4.79
N LEU A 59 1.97 -7.94 4.62
CA LEU A 59 2.30 -6.80 5.48
C LEU A 59 1.86 -7.05 6.93
N TYR A 60 0.83 -7.88 7.14
CA TYR A 60 0.36 -8.24 8.47
C TYR A 60 0.76 -9.67 8.83
N LYS A 61 1.68 -9.81 9.80
CA LYS A 61 2.13 -11.10 10.34
C LYS A 61 2.05 -11.09 11.87
N PRO A 62 0.86 -11.33 12.46
CA PRO A 62 0.66 -11.20 13.91
C PRO A 62 1.45 -12.22 14.72
N GLU A 63 1.82 -13.35 14.11
CA GLU A 63 2.59 -14.42 14.76
C GLU A 63 4.09 -14.09 14.92
N ASN A 64 4.56 -12.99 14.33
CA ASN A 64 5.96 -12.59 14.36
C ASN A 64 6.12 -11.26 15.11
N GLU A 65 6.45 -11.32 16.41
CA GLU A 65 6.63 -10.13 17.26
C GLU A 65 7.77 -9.20 16.81
N ARG A 66 8.68 -9.69 15.95
CA ARG A 66 9.78 -8.90 15.37
C ARG A 66 9.46 -8.35 13.97
N ASP A 67 8.18 -8.39 13.57
CA ASP A 67 7.73 -7.92 12.27
C ASP A 67 7.33 -6.45 12.30
N TYR A 68 7.93 -5.64 11.44
CA TYR A 68 7.64 -4.21 11.34
C TYR A 68 6.58 -3.89 10.28
N GLY A 69 5.89 -4.88 9.72
CA GLY A 69 4.91 -4.65 8.66
C GLY A 69 3.67 -3.88 9.14
N GLN A 70 3.34 -3.96 10.44
CA GLN A 70 2.27 -3.15 11.02
C GLN A 70 2.54 -1.64 10.88
N GLU A 71 3.79 -1.21 11.05
CA GLU A 71 4.17 0.20 10.86
C GLU A 71 3.92 0.66 9.41
N SER A 72 4.20 -0.20 8.42
CA SER A 72 3.86 0.10 7.01
C SER A 72 2.35 0.27 6.80
N ILE A 73 1.54 -0.58 7.43
CA ILE A 73 0.07 -0.52 7.30
C ILE A 73 -0.47 0.79 7.88
N GLU A 74 0.00 1.18 9.07
CA GLU A 74 -0.41 2.42 9.74
C GLU A 74 -0.07 3.65 8.88
N ILE A 75 1.14 3.68 8.30
CA ILE A 75 1.56 4.77 7.40
C ILE A 75 0.73 4.76 6.10
N LEU A 76 0.48 3.59 5.52
CA LEU A 76 -0.35 3.47 4.31
C LEU A 76 -1.77 4.00 4.54
N LEU A 77 -2.42 3.57 5.63
CA LEU A 77 -3.76 4.03 6.01
C LEU A 77 -3.80 5.55 6.21
N GLN A 78 -2.86 6.09 6.99
CA GLN A 78 -2.77 7.53 7.20
C GLN A 78 -2.57 8.29 5.88
N CYS A 79 -1.74 7.78 4.97
CA CYS A 79 -1.53 8.41 3.67
C CYS A 79 -2.77 8.32 2.78
N MET A 80 -3.46 7.18 2.75
CA MET A 80 -4.72 6.98 2.02
C MET A 80 -5.81 7.94 2.52
N GLU A 81 -5.87 8.20 3.83
CA GLU A 81 -6.83 9.14 4.40
C GLU A 81 -6.52 10.60 4.04
N ASN A 82 -5.26 10.99 4.09
CA ASN A 82 -4.84 12.39 3.89
C ASN A 82 -4.69 12.79 2.42
N ASN A 83 -4.52 11.84 1.50
CA ASN A 83 -4.18 12.11 0.08
C ASN A 83 -5.18 11.47 -0.89
N ARG A 84 -6.47 11.47 -0.54
CA ARG A 84 -7.54 10.79 -1.31
C ARG A 84 -7.67 11.27 -2.76
N ASP A 85 -7.35 12.55 -3.01
CA ASP A 85 -7.46 13.16 -4.34
C ASP A 85 -6.19 12.97 -5.20
N ASP A 86 -5.15 12.33 -4.65
CA ASP A 86 -3.82 12.30 -5.26
C ASP A 86 -3.18 10.91 -5.31
N LEU A 87 -3.71 9.93 -4.57
CA LEU A 87 -3.16 8.59 -4.52
C LEU A 87 -4.27 7.55 -4.53
N VAL A 88 -4.21 6.64 -5.51
CA VAL A 88 -5.04 5.43 -5.50
C VAL A 88 -4.18 4.25 -5.09
N VAL A 89 -4.62 3.50 -4.09
CA VAL A 89 -3.94 2.26 -3.64
C VAL A 89 -4.76 1.05 -4.09
N ILE A 90 -4.10 0.09 -4.75
CA ILE A 90 -4.68 -1.18 -5.16
C ILE A 90 -3.96 -2.29 -4.41
N LEU A 91 -4.71 -3.04 -3.61
CA LEU A 91 -4.21 -4.18 -2.85
C LEU A 91 -4.59 -5.47 -3.58
N ALA A 92 -3.62 -6.34 -3.83
CA ALA A 92 -3.82 -7.60 -4.54
C ALA A 92 -3.36 -8.81 -3.70
N GLY A 93 -3.95 -9.97 -4.00
CA GLY A 93 -3.60 -11.23 -3.34
C GLY A 93 -4.72 -12.27 -3.41
N TYR A 94 -4.46 -13.44 -2.81
CA TYR A 94 -5.46 -14.50 -2.69
C TYR A 94 -6.62 -14.06 -1.79
N LYS A 95 -7.85 -14.24 -2.28
CA LYS A 95 -9.09 -13.79 -1.62
C LYS A 95 -9.14 -14.13 -0.13
N ASN A 96 -8.98 -15.40 0.23
CA ASN A 96 -9.05 -15.88 1.62
C ASN A 96 -7.96 -15.30 2.55
N LYS A 97 -6.82 -14.87 2.00
CA LYS A 97 -5.77 -14.20 2.78
C LYS A 97 -6.06 -12.70 2.90
N MET A 98 -6.59 -12.09 1.84
CA MET A 98 -7.04 -10.70 1.85
C MET A 98 -8.21 -10.47 2.81
N ASP A 99 -9.17 -11.39 2.90
CA ASP A 99 -10.29 -11.29 3.86
C ASP A 99 -9.76 -11.17 5.30
N ARG A 100 -8.82 -12.05 5.68
CA ARG A 100 -8.15 -11.98 7.00
C ARG A 100 -7.34 -10.72 7.20
N PHE A 101 -6.71 -10.21 6.14
CA PHE A 101 -5.94 -8.98 6.18
C PHE A 101 -6.84 -7.76 6.38
N PHE A 102 -8.00 -7.68 5.72
CA PHE A 102 -8.97 -6.61 5.96
C PHE A 102 -9.57 -6.67 7.36
N ASP A 103 -9.76 -7.88 7.91
CA ASP A 103 -10.23 -8.06 9.28
C ASP A 103 -9.18 -7.68 10.35
N SER A 104 -7.91 -7.50 9.97
CA SER A 104 -6.83 -7.18 10.91
C SER A 104 -6.89 -5.75 11.45
N ASN A 105 -7.51 -4.83 10.72
CA ASN A 105 -7.60 -3.43 11.11
C ASN A 105 -8.94 -2.83 10.63
N PRO A 106 -9.77 -2.27 11.53
CA PRO A 106 -11.04 -1.64 11.15
C PRO A 106 -10.90 -0.54 10.08
N GLY A 107 -9.76 0.16 10.01
CA GLY A 107 -9.51 1.18 8.97
C GLY A 107 -9.33 0.61 7.56
N MET A 108 -9.23 -0.72 7.42
CA MET A 108 -9.14 -1.42 6.14
C MET A 108 -10.49 -1.99 5.68
N ARG A 109 -11.56 -1.83 6.48
CA ARG A 109 -12.93 -2.27 6.17
C ARG A 109 -13.83 -1.13 5.73
#